data_AF-A0A6J5CRJ7-F1
#
_entry.id   AF-A0A6J5CRJ7-F1
#
_cell.length_a   1.000
_cell.length_b   1.000
_cell.length_c   1.000
_cell.angle_alpha   90.00
_cell.angle_beta   90.00
_cell.angle_gamma   90.00
#
_symmetry.space_group_name_H-M   'P 1'
#
loop_
_entity.id
_entity.type
_entity.pdbx_description
1 polymer ?
#
loop_
_entity_poly.entity_id
_entity_poly.type
_entity_poly.pdbx_seq_one_letter_code
_entity_poly.pdbx_strand_id
1 'polypeptide(L)'
;MSSISSYKDLTGEVSVQMRAMRASQPDLMTAFGQLAAAGTKDGALNRKTRELVALGVAIACRCDDCIGFHVQTLVKLGTTRAELEDVLGTAVYMGGGPSMMYATHALRAFEEFSL
;
A
#
# COMPACT_ATOMS: atom_id res chain seq x y z
N MET A 1 13.31 0.38 15.23
CA MET A 1 13.86 0.19 13.88
C MET A 1 12.98 -0.85 13.21
N SER A 2 12.20 -0.50 12.18
CA SER A 2 11.27 -1.45 11.57
C SER A 2 12.07 -2.58 10.91
N SER A 3 11.81 -3.83 11.31
CA SER A 3 12.62 -5.01 10.98
C SER A 3 12.32 -5.58 9.59
N ILE A 4 11.77 -4.78 8.69
CA ILE A 4 11.38 -5.24 7.35
C ILE A 4 12.63 -5.28 6.49
N SER A 5 13.07 -6.48 6.14
CA SER A 5 14.20 -6.75 5.25
C SER A 5 13.84 -6.60 3.78
N SER A 6 12.62 -6.97 3.38
CA SER A 6 12.12 -6.89 2.00
C SER A 6 10.59 -6.69 2.00
N TYR A 7 10.09 -5.79 1.16
CA TYR A 7 8.67 -5.61 0.91
C TYR A 7 8.08 -6.68 -0.02
N LYS A 8 8.89 -7.23 -0.93
CA LYS A 8 8.51 -8.41 -1.74
C LYS A 8 8.22 -9.60 -0.82
N ASP A 9 9.09 -9.89 0.15
CA ASP A 9 8.89 -10.96 1.12
C ASP A 9 7.69 -10.69 2.03
N LEU A 10 7.61 -9.47 2.60
CA LEU A 10 6.52 -9.06 3.49
C LEU A 10 5.15 -9.26 2.83
N THR A 11 4.95 -8.72 1.62
CA THR A 11 3.68 -8.87 0.89
C THR A 11 3.39 -10.32 0.52
N GLY A 12 4.42 -11.12 0.25
CA GLY A 12 4.33 -12.56 0.03
C GLY A 12 3.81 -13.31 1.26
N GLU A 13 4.40 -13.08 2.42
CA GLU A 13 4.03 -13.69 3.70
C GLU A 13 2.60 -13.32 4.10
N VAL A 14 2.24 -12.03 4.02
CA VAL A 14 0.87 -11.59 4.31
C VAL A 14 -0.13 -12.25 3.36
N SER A 15 0.21 -12.37 2.07
CA SER A 15 -0.64 -13.06 1.10
C SER A 15 -0.84 -14.54 1.43
N VAL A 16 0.18 -15.22 1.98
CA VAL A 16 0.05 -16.61 2.48
C VAL A 16 -0.97 -16.67 3.61
N GLN A 17 -0.87 -15.78 4.60
CA GLN A 17 -1.78 -15.77 5.75
C GLN A 17 -3.22 -15.43 5.34
N MET A 18 -3.40 -14.48 4.42
CA MET A 18 -4.73 -14.15 3.87
C MET A 18 -5.36 -15.35 3.14
N ARG A 19 -4.56 -16.18 2.45
CA ARG A 19 -5.07 -17.43 1.84
C ARG A 19 -5.48 -18.45 2.90
N ALA A 20 -4.72 -18.59 3.98
CA ALA A 20 -5.10 -19.45 5.10
C ALA A 20 -6.42 -18.98 5.75
N MET A 21 -6.60 -17.67 5.93
CA MET A 21 -7.88 -17.09 6.39
C MET A 21 -9.03 -17.35 5.42
N ARG A 22 -8.78 -17.35 4.10
CA ARG A 22 -9.83 -17.68 3.11
C ARG A 22 -10.30 -19.13 3.23
N ALA A 23 -9.42 -20.05 3.63
CA ALA A 23 -9.79 -21.44 3.88
C ALA A 23 -10.60 -21.61 5.18
N SER A 24 -10.28 -20.86 6.24
CA SER A 24 -10.97 -20.97 7.53
C SER A 24 -12.21 -20.09 7.68
N GLN A 25 -12.29 -18.98 6.93
CA GLN A 25 -13.35 -17.97 7.00
C GLN A 25 -13.77 -17.52 5.57
N PRO A 26 -14.35 -18.41 4.75
CA PRO A 26 -14.59 -18.16 3.32
C PRO A 26 -15.60 -17.02 3.06
N ASP A 27 -16.68 -16.93 3.85
CA ASP A 27 -17.71 -15.90 3.66
C ASP A 27 -17.18 -14.51 3.99
N LEU A 28 -16.44 -14.39 5.11
CA LEU A 28 -15.80 -13.14 5.52
C LEU A 28 -14.80 -12.67 4.45
N MET A 29 -13.93 -13.56 3.98
CA MET A 29 -12.92 -13.21 2.99
C MET A 29 -13.52 -12.91 1.60
N THR A 30 -14.69 -13.48 1.29
CA THR A 30 -15.46 -13.11 0.10
C THR A 30 -16.02 -11.70 0.22
N ALA A 31 -16.65 -11.37 1.35
CA ALA A 31 -17.15 -10.02 1.62
C ALA A 31 -16.02 -8.97 1.61
N PHE A 32 -14.87 -9.28 2.22
CA PHE A 32 -13.69 -8.43 2.18
C PHE A 32 -13.17 -8.20 0.75
N GLY A 33 -13.13 -9.25 -0.07
CA GLY A 33 -12.75 -9.14 -1.48
C GLY A 33 -13.70 -8.25 -2.29
N GLN A 34 -15.01 -8.33 -2.02
CA GLN A 34 -16.01 -7.46 -2.65
C GLN A 34 -15.84 -5.99 -2.21
N LEU A 35 -15.54 -5.74 -0.93
CA LEU A 35 -15.22 -4.40 -0.44
C LEU A 35 -13.98 -3.83 -1.16
N ALA A 36 -12.90 -4.60 -1.26
CA ALA A 36 -11.70 -4.18 -1.96
C ALA A 36 -11.96 -3.87 -3.46
N ALA A 37 -12.73 -4.73 -4.14
CA ALA A 37 -13.11 -4.51 -5.54
C ALA A 37 -13.96 -3.25 -5.72
N ALA A 38 -14.91 -2.99 -4.81
CA ALA A 38 -15.74 -1.79 -4.85
C ALA A 38 -14.92 -0.52 -4.57
N GLY A 39 -14.01 -0.56 -3.59
CA GLY A 39 -13.17 0.59 -3.21
C GLY A 39 -12.13 0.98 -4.25
N THR A 40 -11.67 0.03 -5.07
CA THR A 40 -10.62 0.24 -6.09
C THR A 40 -11.16 0.39 -7.51
N LYS A 41 -12.49 0.33 -7.70
CA LYS A 41 -13.13 0.48 -9.01
C LYS A 41 -12.92 1.89 -9.59
N ASP A 42 -12.65 1.96 -10.89
CA ASP A 42 -12.60 3.23 -11.61
C ASP A 42 -13.94 4.00 -11.52
N GLY A 43 -13.83 5.32 -11.42
CA GLY A 43 -14.98 6.24 -11.43
C GLY A 43 -14.51 7.65 -11.78
N ALA A 44 -14.97 8.66 -11.03
CA ALA A 44 -14.48 10.03 -11.18
C ALA A 44 -12.96 10.14 -10.97
N LEU A 45 -12.40 9.29 -10.11
CA LEU A 45 -10.95 9.08 -9.99
C LEU A 45 -10.58 7.77 -10.68
N ASN A 46 -9.50 7.81 -11.45
CA ASN A 46 -8.88 6.61 -12.01
C ASN A 46 -8.17 5.81 -10.92
N ARG A 47 -7.84 4.56 -11.23
CA ARG A 47 -7.19 3.62 -10.33
C ARG A 47 -5.86 4.13 -9.76
N LYS A 48 -5.00 4.75 -10.57
CA LYS A 48 -3.71 5.28 -10.10
C LYS A 48 -3.91 6.37 -9.05
N THR A 49 -4.82 7.31 -9.29
CA THR A 49 -5.14 8.36 -8.33
C THR A 49 -5.71 7.79 -7.03
N ARG A 50 -6.57 6.75 -7.10
CA ARG A 50 -7.08 6.08 -5.89
C ARG A 50 -5.98 5.38 -5.10
N GLU A 51 -5.06 4.70 -5.77
CA GLU A 51 -3.93 4.04 -5.11
C GLU A 51 -2.97 5.04 -4.47
N LEU A 52 -2.78 6.23 -5.06
CA LEU A 52 -2.02 7.32 -4.44
C LEU A 52 -2.68 7.82 -3.15
N VAL A 53 -4.01 7.96 -3.15
CA VAL A 53 -4.78 8.27 -1.92
C VAL A 53 -4.63 7.15 -0.90
N ALA A 54 -4.74 5.88 -1.34
CA ALA A 54 -4.60 4.72 -0.45
C ALA A 54 -3.20 4.64 0.19
N LEU A 55 -2.14 4.98 -0.55
CA LEU A 55 -0.79 5.10 0.00
C LEU A 55 -0.70 6.18 1.09
N GLY A 56 -1.28 7.36 0.86
CA GLY A 56 -1.35 8.41 1.88
C GLY A 56 -2.04 7.93 3.15
N VAL A 57 -3.14 7.19 3.02
CA VAL A 57 -3.85 6.56 4.14
C VAL A 57 -2.99 5.49 4.83
N ALA A 58 -2.30 4.63 4.06
CA ALA A 58 -1.41 3.61 4.61
C ALA A 58 -0.28 4.20 5.47
N ILE A 59 0.30 5.32 5.02
CA ILE A 59 1.32 6.08 5.78
C ILE A 59 0.71 6.69 7.05
N ALA A 60 -0.45 7.34 6.93
CA ALA A 60 -1.14 7.93 8.09
C ALA A 60 -1.53 6.86 9.14
N CYS A 61 -1.92 5.67 8.69
CA CYS A 61 -2.22 4.50 9.51
C CYS A 61 -0.98 3.75 9.99
N ARG A 62 0.23 4.11 9.54
CA ARG A 62 1.50 3.50 9.98
C ARG A 62 1.55 1.98 9.71
N CYS A 63 0.99 1.57 8.57
CA CYS A 63 0.82 0.17 8.20
C CYS A 63 1.82 -0.23 7.10
N ASP A 64 2.89 -0.92 7.48
CA ASP A 64 3.92 -1.36 6.53
C ASP A 64 3.41 -2.41 5.51
N ASP A 65 2.52 -3.32 5.93
CA ASP A 65 1.88 -4.28 5.01
C ASP A 65 1.08 -3.52 3.92
N CYS A 66 0.32 -2.52 4.34
CA CYS A 66 -0.48 -1.68 3.45
C CYS A 66 0.42 -0.89 2.49
N ILE A 67 1.52 -0.30 3.00
CA ILE A 67 2.52 0.38 2.17
C ILE A 67 3.06 -0.58 1.11
N GLY A 68 3.43 -1.81 1.50
CA GLY A 68 3.92 -2.83 0.57
C GLY A 68 2.95 -3.12 -0.57
N PHE A 69 1.68 -3.41 -0.26
CA PHE A 69 0.67 -3.73 -1.28
C PHE A 69 0.32 -2.55 -2.19
N HIS A 70 0.14 -1.35 -1.62
CA HIS A 70 -0.23 -0.17 -2.41
C HIS A 70 0.93 0.31 -3.27
N VAL A 71 2.16 0.31 -2.76
CA VAL A 71 3.34 0.66 -3.56
C VAL A 71 3.59 -0.35 -4.67
N GLN A 72 3.47 -1.66 -4.41
CA GLN A 72 3.56 -2.68 -5.45
C GLN A 72 2.52 -2.44 -6.57
N THR A 73 1.31 -2.04 -6.20
CA THR A 73 0.24 -1.74 -7.17
C THR A 73 0.55 -0.46 -7.95
N LEU A 74 1.04 0.58 -7.28
CA LEU A 74 1.44 1.84 -7.92
C LEU A 74 2.54 1.64 -8.96
N VAL A 75 3.55 0.81 -8.68
CA VAL A 75 4.59 0.47 -9.66
C VAL A 75 3.98 -0.23 -10.88
N LYS A 76 3.08 -1.20 -10.68
CA LYS A 76 2.35 -1.88 -11.79
C LYS A 76 1.49 -0.91 -12.62
N LEU A 77 1.03 0.18 -12.03
CA LEU A 77 0.26 1.24 -12.70
C LEU A 77 1.14 2.31 -13.37
N GLY A 78 2.46 2.12 -13.39
CA GLY A 78 3.39 3.07 -14.02
C GLY A 78 3.52 4.39 -13.27
N THR A 79 3.32 4.38 -11.95
CA THR A 79 3.52 5.56 -11.10
C THR A 79 4.98 5.99 -11.15
N THR A 80 5.23 7.27 -11.38
CA THR A 80 6.60 7.80 -11.39
C THR A 80 7.10 8.08 -9.97
N ARG A 81 8.43 8.14 -9.79
CA ARG A 81 9.03 8.55 -8.51
C ARG A 81 8.53 9.94 -8.07
N ALA A 82 8.38 10.88 -9.00
CA ALA A 82 7.90 12.22 -8.70
C ALA A 82 6.44 12.22 -8.18
N GLU A 83 5.56 11.42 -8.80
CA GLU A 83 4.18 11.25 -8.33
C GLU A 83 4.12 10.62 -6.93
N LEU A 84 4.99 9.64 -6.65
CA LEU A 84 5.11 9.05 -5.33
C LEU A 84 5.54 10.11 -4.31
N GLU A 85 6.66 10.80 -4.56
CA GLU A 85 7.25 11.80 -3.65
C GLU A 85 6.29 12.95 -3.34
N ASP A 86 5.43 13.36 -4.28
CA ASP A 86 4.39 14.39 -4.04
C ASP A 86 3.35 13.94 -3.00
N VAL A 87 2.93 12.67 -3.06
CA VAL A 87 2.06 12.08 -2.03
C VAL A 87 2.78 11.93 -0.69
N LEU A 88 4.05 11.51 -0.70
CA LEU A 88 4.86 11.42 0.52
C LEU A 88 4.99 12.79 1.19
N GLY A 89 5.25 13.85 0.43
CA GLY A 89 5.31 15.22 0.92
C GLY A 89 4.00 15.64 1.59
N THR A 90 2.87 15.33 0.96
CA THR A 90 1.54 15.58 1.53
C THR A 90 1.32 14.81 2.84
N ALA A 91 1.69 13.53 2.90
CA ALA A 91 1.54 12.72 4.10
C ALA A 91 2.43 13.25 5.26
N VAL A 92 3.66 13.69 4.95
CA VAL A 92 4.57 14.29 5.94
C VAL A 92 4.06 15.63 6.44
N TYR A 93 3.56 16.50 5.56
CA TYR A 93 2.94 17.76 5.95
C TYR A 93 1.80 17.55 6.96
N MET A 94 0.91 16.58 6.69
CA MET A 94 -0.26 16.32 7.53
C MET A 94 0.05 15.52 8.80
N GLY A 95 1.08 14.67 8.78
CA GLY A 95 1.34 13.71 9.85
C GLY A 95 2.68 13.86 10.57
N GLY A 96 3.48 14.87 10.20
CA GLY A 96 4.74 15.23 10.87
C GLY A 96 5.77 14.10 10.92
N GLY A 97 6.55 14.09 12.01
CA GLY A 97 7.65 13.15 12.23
C GLY A 97 7.28 11.67 12.04
N PRO A 98 6.17 11.16 12.61
CA PRO A 98 5.75 9.79 12.39
C PRO A 98 5.51 9.45 10.92
N SER A 99 4.82 10.32 10.17
CA SER A 99 4.58 10.09 8.75
C SER A 99 5.86 10.18 7.93
N MET A 100 6.85 10.97 8.35
CA MET A 100 8.19 10.96 7.74
C MET A 100 8.84 9.58 7.83
N MET A 101 8.73 8.88 8.96
CA MET A 101 9.31 7.53 9.09
C MET A 101 8.64 6.54 8.13
N TYR A 102 7.31 6.59 7.99
CA TYR A 102 6.59 5.72 7.05
C TYR A 102 6.70 6.17 5.60
N ALA A 103 7.02 7.44 5.34
CA ALA A 103 7.36 7.91 4.00
C ALA A 103 8.69 7.32 3.50
N THR A 104 9.72 7.21 4.37
CA THR A 104 10.97 6.53 3.97
C THR A 104 10.76 5.04 3.69
N HIS A 105 9.83 4.41 4.42
CA HIS A 105 9.40 3.05 4.20
C HIS A 105 8.73 2.87 2.83
N ALA A 106 7.80 3.76 2.47
CA ALA A 106 7.16 3.77 1.15
C ALA A 106 8.16 4.01 0.01
N LEU A 107 9.14 4.90 0.20
CA LEU A 107 10.21 5.13 -0.76
C LEU A 107 11.03 3.86 -1.01
N ARG A 108 11.43 3.17 0.08
CA ARG A 108 12.17 1.91 -0.01
C ARG A 108 11.36 0.81 -0.72
N ALA A 109 10.07 0.69 -0.41
CA ALA A 109 9.18 -0.25 -1.11
C ALA A 109 9.13 0.05 -2.61
N PHE A 110 9.07 1.33 -2.99
CA PHE A 110 8.95 1.74 -4.39
C PHE A 110 10.22 1.41 -5.17
N GLU A 111 11.38 1.69 -4.59
CA GLU A 111 12.67 1.30 -5.17
C GLU A 111 12.76 -0.21 -5.35
N GLU A 112 12.39 -1.00 -4.34
CA GLU A 112 12.43 -2.46 -4.40
C GLU A 112 11.52 -3.05 -5.49
N PHE A 113 10.29 -2.54 -5.64
CA PHE A 113 9.35 -3.03 -6.64
C PHE A 113 9.62 -2.50 -8.06
N SER A 114 10.39 -1.41 -8.20
CA SER A 114 10.78 -0.84 -9.50
C SER A 114 11.99 -1.53 -10.14
N LEU A 115 12.67 -2.42 -9.39
CA LEU A 115 13.71 -3.34 -9.85
C LEU A 115 13.11 -4.68 -10.30
#